data_AF-A0A0B7A6U7-F1
#
_entry.id   AF-A0A0B7A6U7-F1
#
_cell.length_a   1.000
_cell.length_b   1.000
_cell.length_c   1.000
_cell.angle_alpha   90.00
_cell.angle_beta   90.00
_cell.angle_gamma   90.00
#
_symmetry.space_group_name_H-M   'P 1'
#
loop_
_entity.id
_entity.type
_entity.pdbx_description
1 polymer ?
#
loop_
_entity_poly.entity_id
_entity_poly.type
_entity_poly.pdbx_seq_one_letter_code
_entity_poly.pdbx_strand_id
1 'polypeptide(L)'
;MATILLEEDGYTLCSQVICRQQQIKTLLCLFGQQQNMTPGSLFIYGHTGTGKSLVLQTVLTHYMLPHIHLNCIECSNPRFLFEHILNNLPLQEVTKNESDDPSTLMGIESDDDYIQCDNMTDFIKQLVSLVSDSPLKNKTLYIVLDKAERLRDTSANIIPVILRLQELSGLNICTILVSEIVWEKFRYGTGFYEPYCLHFPDYSRQELMEIMCLDAPATCEKDLYSLYVNIVLSVFHMVCRDLRELRHIARLNYPYYIEPVENNQVKPSDTKKLWRNIEPHLKKALTSVYLREVSSRQWELLQQAELTDTDSDISKAILSRSHVELPYYSKFLLIAAYLASYNPMKCDRRFFAKIPHGLLP
;
A
#
# COMPACT_ATOMS: atom_id res chain seq x y z
N MET A 1 -27.57 24.76 7.78
CA MET A 1 -26.52 24.72 8.83
C MET A 1 -25.63 23.48 8.72
N ALA A 2 -26.16 22.25 8.52
CA ALA A 2 -25.34 21.05 8.33
C ALA A 2 -24.43 21.06 7.07
N THR A 3 -24.87 21.71 6.00
CA THR A 3 -24.09 21.84 4.75
C THR A 3 -22.92 22.82 4.87
N ILE A 4 -22.98 23.76 5.81
CA ILE A 4 -21.99 24.84 5.95
C ILE A 4 -20.79 24.36 6.78
N LEU A 5 -21.04 23.51 7.80
CA LEU A 5 -19.96 22.84 8.56
C LEU A 5 -19.18 21.83 7.69
N LEU A 6 -19.87 21.13 6.78
CA LEU A 6 -19.22 20.24 5.79
C LEU A 6 -18.33 21.00 4.79
N GLU A 7 -18.60 22.28 4.53
CA GLU A 7 -17.78 23.10 3.63
C GLU A 7 -16.52 23.61 4.34
N GLU A 8 -16.61 24.14 5.57
CA GLU A 8 -15.44 24.62 6.33
C GLU A 8 -14.48 23.48 6.74
N ASP A 9 -15.00 22.34 7.22
CA ASP A 9 -14.19 21.16 7.57
C ASP A 9 -13.68 20.42 6.32
N GLY A 10 -14.35 20.59 5.18
CA GLY A 10 -13.86 20.11 3.90
C GLY A 10 -12.52 20.74 3.53
N TYR A 11 -12.28 22.02 3.85
CA TYR A 11 -11.03 22.72 3.51
C TYR A 11 -9.82 22.20 4.30
N THR A 12 -9.97 21.80 5.56
CA THR A 12 -8.86 21.24 6.37
C THR A 12 -8.48 19.85 5.87
N LEU A 13 -9.46 19.00 5.55
CA LEU A 13 -9.22 17.68 4.93
C LEU A 13 -8.63 17.79 3.52
N CYS A 14 -9.07 18.77 2.73
CA CYS A 14 -8.50 19.06 1.41
C CYS A 14 -7.02 19.50 1.49
N SER A 15 -6.57 20.04 2.63
CA SER A 15 -5.17 20.42 2.82
C SER A 15 -4.26 19.21 3.02
N GLN A 16 -4.76 18.13 3.63
CA GLN A 16 -4.01 16.88 3.87
C GLN A 16 -4.12 15.90 2.70
N VAL A 17 -5.29 15.86 2.04
CA VAL A 17 -5.57 14.95 0.94
C VAL A 17 -5.99 15.74 -0.30
N ILE A 18 -5.04 15.90 -1.23
CA ILE A 18 -5.28 16.64 -2.48
C ILE A 18 -5.87 15.70 -3.57
N CYS A 19 -6.59 16.30 -4.53
CA CYS A 19 -7.14 15.64 -5.72
C CYS A 19 -8.18 14.54 -5.45
N ARG A 20 -8.76 14.46 -4.24
CA ARG A 20 -9.79 13.45 -3.88
C ARG A 20 -11.08 14.05 -3.30
N GLN A 21 -11.36 15.30 -3.65
CA GLN A 21 -12.49 16.06 -3.13
C GLN A 21 -13.85 15.41 -3.42
N GLN A 22 -14.03 14.85 -4.62
CA GLN A 22 -15.28 14.21 -5.01
C GLN A 22 -15.55 12.95 -4.18
N GLN A 23 -14.53 12.10 -4.01
CA GLN A 23 -14.64 10.87 -3.23
C GLN A 23 -14.86 11.17 -1.75
N ILE A 24 -14.16 12.17 -1.19
CA ILE A 24 -14.36 12.64 0.18
C ILE A 24 -15.80 13.13 0.34
N LYS A 25 -16.30 13.99 -0.57
CA LYS A 25 -17.67 14.47 -0.52
C LYS A 25 -18.69 13.33 -0.55
N THR A 26 -18.50 12.33 -1.41
CA THR A 26 -19.38 11.15 -1.45
C THR A 26 -19.33 10.36 -0.15
N LEU A 27 -18.14 10.12 0.42
CA LEU A 27 -17.99 9.44 1.72
C LEU A 27 -18.70 10.21 2.85
N LEU A 28 -18.52 11.53 2.91
CA LEU A 28 -19.17 12.38 3.91
C LEU A 28 -20.70 12.39 3.75
N CYS A 29 -21.20 12.43 2.51
CA CYS A 29 -22.63 12.30 2.25
C CYS A 29 -23.19 10.94 2.68
N LEU A 30 -22.41 9.86 2.56
CA LEU A 30 -22.82 8.51 2.99
C LEU A 30 -22.77 8.33 4.50
N PHE A 31 -21.76 8.90 5.17
CA PHE A 31 -21.61 8.82 6.63
C PHE A 31 -22.64 9.69 7.35
N GLY A 32 -23.01 10.85 6.79
CA GLY A 32 -24.02 11.72 7.38
C GLY A 32 -23.69 12.15 8.80
N GLN A 33 -24.69 12.15 9.69
CA GLN A 33 -24.48 12.39 11.13
C GLN A 33 -24.19 11.08 11.85
N GLN A 34 -23.42 11.13 12.95
CA GLN A 34 -23.01 9.95 13.71
C GLN A 34 -24.16 9.03 14.16
N GLN A 35 -25.36 9.59 14.33
CA GLN A 35 -26.57 8.88 14.77
C GLN A 35 -27.39 8.29 13.61
N ASN A 36 -27.16 8.74 12.38
CA ASN A 36 -27.93 8.26 11.24
C ASN A 36 -27.53 6.83 10.89
N MET A 37 -28.49 6.06 10.40
CA MET A 37 -28.20 4.73 9.87
C MET A 37 -27.43 4.89 8.56
N THR A 38 -26.24 4.31 8.51
CA THR A 38 -25.38 4.28 7.32
C THR A 38 -25.66 3.02 6.49
N PRO A 39 -25.25 2.99 5.20
CA PRO A 39 -25.29 1.74 4.45
C PRO A 39 -24.45 0.65 5.16
N GLY A 40 -25.00 -0.54 5.33
CA GLY A 40 -24.36 -1.62 6.10
C GLY A 40 -23.03 -2.11 5.54
N SER A 41 -22.83 -1.97 4.23
CA SER A 41 -21.56 -2.27 3.59
C SER A 41 -21.21 -1.30 2.46
N LEU A 42 -19.95 -0.87 2.46
CA LEU A 42 -19.32 0.00 1.49
C LEU A 42 -18.12 -0.73 0.89
N PHE A 43 -18.03 -0.75 -0.43
CA PHE A 43 -16.93 -1.38 -1.15
C PHE A 43 -16.12 -0.32 -1.91
N ILE A 44 -14.89 -0.09 -1.48
CA ILE A 44 -13.98 0.88 -2.06
C ILE A 44 -12.93 0.16 -2.90
N TYR A 45 -12.86 0.49 -4.19
CA TYR A 45 -11.89 -0.12 -5.10
C TYR A 45 -11.17 0.90 -5.98
N GLY A 46 -9.93 0.57 -6.35
CA GLY A 46 -9.04 1.42 -7.16
C GLY A 46 -7.64 0.81 -7.21
N HIS A 47 -6.73 1.30 -8.05
CA HIS A 47 -5.39 0.71 -8.15
C HIS A 47 -4.52 1.00 -6.91
N THR A 48 -3.33 0.39 -6.84
CA THR A 48 -2.33 0.70 -5.81
C THR A 48 -1.98 2.19 -5.84
N GLY A 49 -1.73 2.78 -4.67
CA GLY A 49 -1.24 4.16 -4.62
C GLY A 49 -2.28 5.25 -4.93
N THR A 50 -3.57 4.93 -5.05
CA THR A 50 -4.67 5.89 -5.26
C THR A 50 -5.16 6.61 -3.98
N GLY A 51 -4.52 6.32 -2.84
CA GLY A 51 -4.78 6.99 -1.57
C GLY A 51 -6.01 6.48 -0.79
N LYS A 52 -6.61 5.35 -1.15
CA LYS A 52 -7.82 4.78 -0.51
C LYS A 52 -7.72 4.72 1.03
N SER A 53 -6.72 4.00 1.55
CA SER A 53 -6.55 3.82 3.00
C SER A 53 -6.21 5.15 3.68
N LEU A 54 -5.43 6.02 3.03
CA LEU A 54 -5.10 7.36 3.54
C LEU A 54 -6.37 8.20 3.70
N VAL A 55 -7.20 8.30 2.66
CA VAL A 55 -8.45 9.09 2.68
C VAL A 55 -9.38 8.59 3.79
N LEU A 56 -9.57 7.27 3.87
CA LEU A 56 -10.41 6.67 4.91
C LEU A 56 -9.89 6.97 6.31
N GLN A 57 -8.60 6.74 6.56
CA GLN A 57 -7.99 7.00 7.85
C GLN A 57 -8.08 8.48 8.23
N THR A 58 -7.80 9.40 7.29
CA THR A 58 -7.91 10.83 7.55
C THR A 58 -9.33 11.26 7.87
N VAL A 59 -10.33 10.76 7.13
CA VAL A 59 -11.75 11.10 7.37
C VAL A 59 -12.20 10.54 8.72
N LEU A 60 -11.94 9.26 9.00
CA LEU A 60 -12.37 8.62 10.24
C LEU A 60 -11.70 9.25 11.48
N THR A 61 -10.42 9.60 11.38
CA THR A 61 -9.67 10.25 12.47
C THR A 61 -10.11 11.70 12.67
N HIS A 62 -10.28 12.47 11.59
CA HIS A 62 -10.66 13.89 11.68
C HIS A 62 -12.05 14.07 12.31
N TYR A 63 -13.02 13.22 11.98
CA TYR A 63 -14.37 13.26 12.55
C TYR A 63 -14.51 12.48 13.86
N MET A 64 -13.42 11.92 14.40
CA MET A 64 -13.40 11.12 15.63
C MET A 64 -14.49 10.05 15.63
N LEU A 65 -14.67 9.37 14.49
CA LEU A 65 -15.67 8.31 14.34
C LEU A 65 -15.12 7.03 14.97
N PRO A 66 -15.94 6.26 15.72
CA PRO A 66 -15.48 5.01 16.29
C PRO A 66 -15.26 4.03 15.14
N HIS A 67 -13.99 3.69 14.92
CA HIS A 67 -13.60 2.86 13.79
C HIS A 67 -12.53 1.84 14.17
N ILE A 68 -12.55 0.71 13.47
CA ILE A 68 -11.55 -0.34 13.56
C ILE A 68 -10.89 -0.45 12.20
N HIS A 69 -9.57 -0.49 12.15
CA HIS A 69 -8.81 -0.67 10.90
C HIS A 69 -8.03 -1.97 10.93
N LEU A 70 -8.30 -2.85 9.96
CA LEU A 70 -7.75 -4.21 9.91
C LEU A 70 -7.14 -4.48 8.54
N ASN A 71 -5.99 -5.16 8.53
CA ASN A 71 -5.37 -5.65 7.32
C ASN A 71 -5.71 -7.14 7.14
N CYS A 72 -6.46 -7.48 6.08
CA CYS A 72 -6.90 -8.85 5.84
C CYS A 72 -5.72 -9.80 5.50
N ILE A 73 -4.52 -9.29 5.19
CA ILE A 73 -3.34 -10.14 5.00
C ILE A 73 -2.88 -10.78 6.32
N GLU A 74 -3.00 -10.07 7.43
CA GLU A 74 -2.57 -10.58 8.74
C GLU A 74 -3.52 -11.67 9.25
N CYS A 75 -4.78 -11.63 8.80
CA CYS A 75 -5.83 -12.57 9.18
C CYS A 75 -5.84 -13.81 8.27
N SER A 76 -5.00 -14.79 8.58
CA SER A 76 -4.96 -16.08 7.85
C SER A 76 -6.18 -16.98 8.11
N ASN A 77 -6.86 -16.82 9.25
CA ASN A 77 -8.01 -17.60 9.67
C ASN A 77 -9.16 -16.66 10.08
N PRO A 78 -10.45 -16.92 9.75
CA PRO A 78 -11.59 -16.14 10.23
C PRO A 78 -11.59 -15.88 11.74
N ARG A 79 -11.12 -16.85 12.53
CA ARG A 79 -11.02 -16.70 13.98
C ARG A 79 -10.21 -15.45 14.37
N PHE A 80 -9.02 -15.29 13.80
CA PHE A 80 -8.17 -14.14 14.07
C PHE A 80 -8.81 -12.83 13.60
N LEU A 81 -9.58 -12.85 12.50
CA LEU A 81 -10.33 -11.68 12.06
C LEU A 81 -11.37 -11.26 13.10
N PHE A 82 -12.16 -12.20 13.61
CA PHE A 82 -13.20 -11.92 14.60
C PHE A 82 -12.61 -11.48 15.95
N GLU A 83 -11.60 -12.20 16.45
CA GLU A 83 -10.88 -11.83 17.67
C GLU A 83 -10.25 -10.44 17.55
N HIS A 84 -9.64 -10.12 16.41
CA HIS A 84 -9.04 -8.81 16.20
C HIS A 84 -10.09 -7.69 16.08
N ILE A 85 -11.27 -7.96 15.51
CA ILE A 85 -12.39 -6.99 15.54
C ILE A 85 -12.83 -6.74 16.97
N LEU A 86 -13.08 -7.79 17.76
CA LEU A 86 -13.59 -7.67 19.12
C LEU A 86 -12.60 -6.98 20.06
N ASN A 87 -11.33 -7.37 20.00
CA ASN A 87 -10.30 -6.82 20.89
C ASN A 87 -9.89 -5.38 20.55
N ASN A 88 -10.09 -4.94 19.31
CA ASN A 88 -9.81 -3.56 18.89
C ASN A 88 -11.06 -2.67 18.86
N LEU A 89 -12.18 -3.13 19.41
CA LEU A 89 -13.31 -2.24 19.64
C LEU A 89 -12.86 -1.07 20.53
N PRO A 90 -13.15 0.18 20.18
CA PRO A 90 -12.84 1.34 21.01
C PRO A 90 -13.77 1.35 22.23
N LEU A 91 -13.49 0.46 23.20
CA LEU A 91 -14.23 0.30 24.45
C LEU A 91 -13.72 1.27 25.53
N GLN A 92 -12.63 2.01 25.28
CA GLN A 92 -11.98 2.89 26.25
C GLN A 92 -12.15 4.37 25.91
N GLU A 93 -13.14 5.02 26.52
CA GLU A 93 -12.99 6.39 27.03
C GLU A 93 -13.49 6.56 28.49
N VAL A 94 -13.87 5.50 29.22
CA VAL A 94 -14.56 5.66 30.54
C VAL A 94 -13.80 5.09 31.75
N THR A 95 -12.62 4.48 31.63
CA THR A 95 -11.85 4.01 32.81
C THR A 95 -10.39 4.46 32.81
N LYS A 96 -10.18 5.77 32.70
CA LYS A 96 -9.01 6.44 33.29
C LYS A 96 -9.46 7.69 34.05
N ASN A 97 -10.37 7.50 35.00
CA ASN A 97 -10.62 8.52 36.01
C ASN A 97 -9.73 8.22 37.22
N GLU A 98 -8.71 9.05 37.35
CA GLU A 98 -8.08 9.53 38.58
C GLU A 98 -8.54 8.84 39.88
N SER A 99 -7.71 7.94 40.37
CA SER A 99 -7.54 7.76 41.81
C SER A 99 -6.04 7.72 42.10
N ASP A 100 -5.56 8.83 42.66
CA ASP A 100 -4.23 9.00 43.23
C ASP A 100 -3.96 7.91 44.29
N ASP A 101 -3.09 6.93 43.98
CA ASP A 101 -2.36 6.16 45.00
C ASP A 101 -1.08 5.53 44.41
N PRO A 102 0.12 6.06 44.75
CA PRO A 102 1.39 5.69 44.10
C PRO A 102 2.12 4.52 44.79
N SER A 103 1.42 3.43 45.14
CA SER A 103 2.06 2.28 45.82
C SER A 103 1.75 0.89 45.25
N THR A 104 1.06 0.79 44.11
CA THR A 104 0.81 -0.49 43.41
C THR A 104 1.59 -0.60 42.08
N LEU A 105 2.82 -0.10 42.08
CA LEU A 105 3.79 -0.27 40.98
C LEU A 105 4.54 -1.59 41.17
N MET A 106 3.87 -2.74 41.05
CA MET A 106 4.44 -4.05 40.68
C MET A 106 3.36 -5.16 40.68
N GLY A 107 3.00 -5.66 39.49
CA GLY A 107 2.02 -6.74 39.25
C GLY A 107 0.57 -6.22 39.28
N ILE A 108 -0.20 -6.20 38.19
CA ILE A 108 -0.65 -7.34 37.38
C ILE A 108 -0.96 -6.79 35.96
N GLU A 109 -0.20 -7.20 34.96
CA GLU A 109 -0.70 -7.25 33.58
C GLU A 109 -1.60 -8.49 33.53
N SER A 110 -2.92 -8.29 33.58
CA SER A 110 -3.87 -9.39 33.45
C SER A 110 -4.01 -9.75 31.97
N ASP A 111 -3.50 -10.92 31.60
CA ASP A 111 -3.78 -11.65 30.34
C ASP A 111 -5.29 -11.96 30.10
N ASP A 112 -6.21 -11.36 30.86
CA ASP A 112 -7.64 -11.74 30.93
C ASP A 112 -8.58 -10.94 30.00
N ASP A 113 -8.11 -9.89 29.31
CA ASP A 113 -8.95 -9.07 28.41
C ASP A 113 -8.90 -9.53 26.93
N TYR A 114 -8.35 -10.72 26.65
CA TYR A 114 -8.36 -11.27 25.29
C TYR A 114 -9.67 -12.05 25.04
N ILE A 115 -10.57 -11.44 24.29
CA ILE A 115 -11.83 -12.08 23.91
C ILE A 115 -11.55 -13.08 22.80
N GLN A 116 -11.60 -14.36 23.15
CA GLN A 116 -11.51 -15.46 22.19
C GLN A 116 -12.84 -15.68 21.49
N CYS A 117 -12.79 -15.94 20.19
CA CYS A 117 -13.99 -16.18 19.40
C CYS A 117 -13.79 -17.34 18.44
N ASP A 118 -14.39 -18.49 18.77
CA ASP A 118 -14.25 -19.70 17.97
C ASP A 118 -15.21 -19.75 16.78
N ASN A 119 -16.35 -19.07 16.88
CA ASN A 119 -17.44 -19.25 15.92
C ASN A 119 -18.16 -17.94 15.58
N MET A 120 -18.68 -17.87 14.36
CA MET A 120 -19.29 -16.66 13.80
C MET A 120 -20.56 -16.23 14.55
N THR A 121 -21.35 -17.18 15.04
CA THR A 121 -22.54 -16.87 15.86
C THR A 121 -22.16 -16.31 17.23
N ASP A 122 -21.05 -16.78 17.79
CA ASP A 122 -20.52 -16.29 19.04
C ASP A 122 -19.98 -14.87 18.87
N PHE A 123 -19.26 -14.62 17.77
CA PHE A 123 -18.82 -13.29 17.35
C PHE A 123 -19.99 -12.29 17.31
N ILE A 124 -21.10 -12.62 16.65
CA ILE A 124 -22.26 -11.72 16.56
C ILE A 124 -22.85 -11.45 17.95
N LYS A 125 -22.98 -12.47 18.80
CA LYS A 125 -23.52 -12.29 20.16
C LYS A 125 -22.63 -11.41 21.03
N GLN A 126 -21.33 -11.66 21.01
CA GLN A 126 -20.34 -10.89 21.76
C GLN A 126 -20.26 -9.45 21.25
N LEU A 127 -20.33 -9.23 19.94
CA LEU A 127 -20.39 -7.90 19.35
C LEU A 127 -21.65 -7.16 19.85
N VAL A 128 -22.81 -7.82 19.85
CA VAL A 128 -24.06 -7.23 20.35
C VAL A 128 -23.98 -6.86 21.83
N SER A 129 -23.42 -7.72 22.69
CA SER A 129 -23.25 -7.38 24.11
C SER A 129 -22.31 -6.19 24.31
N LEU A 130 -21.12 -6.23 23.71
CA LEU A 130 -20.09 -5.19 23.88
C LEU A 130 -20.57 -3.81 23.39
N VAL A 131 -21.28 -3.76 22.26
CA VAL A 131 -21.79 -2.49 21.73
C VAL A 131 -22.99 -2.00 22.55
N SER A 132 -23.85 -2.90 23.03
CA SER A 132 -25.02 -2.53 23.84
C SER A 132 -24.66 -1.95 25.20
N ASP A 133 -23.56 -2.42 25.80
CA ASP A 133 -23.08 -1.98 27.11
C ASP A 133 -22.27 -0.68 27.05
N SER A 134 -21.93 -0.22 25.84
CA SER A 134 -21.07 0.93 25.58
C SER A 134 -21.86 2.18 25.14
N PRO A 135 -21.27 3.39 25.22
CA PRO A 135 -21.89 4.61 24.66
C PRO A 135 -22.02 4.59 23.12
N LEU A 136 -21.56 3.52 22.46
CA LEU A 136 -21.62 3.34 21.00
C LEU A 136 -23.03 3.02 20.48
N LYS A 137 -24.00 2.72 21.36
CA LYS A 137 -25.38 2.38 20.94
C LYS A 137 -26.03 3.40 20.00
N ASN A 138 -25.70 4.69 20.17
CA ASN A 138 -26.24 5.78 19.36
C ASN A 138 -25.25 6.26 18.27
N LYS A 139 -24.11 5.60 18.09
CA LYS A 139 -23.08 5.97 17.10
C LYS A 139 -22.92 4.87 16.05
N THR A 140 -22.54 5.28 14.86
CA THR A 140 -22.14 4.38 13.76
C THR A 140 -20.76 3.81 14.03
N LEU A 141 -20.63 2.48 14.14
CA LEU A 141 -19.34 1.80 14.22
C LEU A 141 -18.83 1.47 12.82
N TYR A 142 -17.62 1.91 12.48
CA TYR A 142 -16.99 1.64 11.19
C TYR A 142 -15.96 0.51 11.30
N ILE A 143 -16.09 -0.52 10.47
CA ILE A 143 -15.11 -1.62 10.41
C ILE A 143 -14.44 -1.57 9.04
N VAL A 144 -13.19 -1.10 8.99
CA VAL A 144 -12.39 -0.99 7.77
C VAL A 144 -11.55 -2.24 7.60
N LEU A 145 -11.75 -2.93 6.49
CA LEU A 145 -11.06 -4.14 6.08
C LEU A 145 -10.20 -3.82 4.87
N ASP A 146 -8.92 -3.54 5.11
CA ASP A 146 -7.93 -3.29 4.06
C ASP A 146 -7.51 -4.60 3.39
N LYS A 147 -7.24 -4.55 2.09
CA LYS A 147 -6.88 -5.69 1.23
C LYS A 147 -7.88 -6.84 1.29
N ALA A 148 -9.16 -6.50 1.19
CA ALA A 148 -10.29 -7.41 1.28
C ALA A 148 -10.26 -8.55 0.23
N GLU A 149 -9.43 -8.46 -0.83
CA GLU A 149 -9.23 -9.56 -1.79
C GLU A 149 -8.87 -10.89 -1.12
N ARG A 150 -8.15 -10.85 0.01
CA ARG A 150 -7.77 -12.06 0.76
C ARG A 150 -8.94 -12.79 1.39
N LEU A 151 -10.02 -12.08 1.74
CA LEU A 151 -11.22 -12.69 2.35
C LEU A 151 -11.90 -13.70 1.44
N ARG A 152 -11.66 -13.63 0.12
CA ARG A 152 -12.16 -14.60 -0.86
C ARG A 152 -11.50 -15.98 -0.70
N ASP A 153 -10.23 -16.00 -0.32
CA ASP A 153 -9.45 -17.23 -0.21
C ASP A 153 -9.67 -17.91 1.16
N THR A 154 -9.98 -17.14 2.20
CA THR A 154 -10.06 -17.64 3.58
C THR A 154 -11.27 -18.53 3.83
N SER A 155 -12.49 -18.07 3.51
CA SER A 155 -13.68 -18.92 3.52
C SER A 155 -14.85 -18.29 2.78
N ALA A 156 -15.72 -19.12 2.20
CA ALA A 156 -16.85 -18.67 1.38
C ALA A 156 -17.94 -17.91 2.16
N ASN A 157 -18.03 -18.12 3.49
CA ASN A 157 -19.13 -17.59 4.29
C ASN A 157 -18.82 -16.23 4.96
N ILE A 158 -17.54 -15.82 5.03
CA ILE A 158 -17.13 -14.58 5.70
C ILE A 158 -17.69 -13.35 4.99
N ILE A 159 -17.52 -13.27 3.67
CA ILE A 159 -17.94 -12.09 2.89
C ILE A 159 -19.46 -11.84 3.04
N PRO A 160 -20.36 -12.84 2.83
CA PRO A 160 -21.79 -12.64 3.06
C PRO A 160 -22.15 -12.14 4.46
N VAL A 161 -21.42 -12.61 5.48
CA VAL A 161 -21.69 -12.24 6.88
C VAL A 161 -21.22 -10.82 7.19
N ILE A 162 -20.03 -10.43 6.72
CA ILE A 162 -19.53 -9.07 6.88
C ILE A 162 -20.46 -8.07 6.18
N LEU A 163 -20.91 -8.37 4.96
CA LEU A 163 -21.81 -7.50 4.20
C LEU A 163 -23.17 -7.29 4.88
N ARG A 164 -23.67 -8.31 5.58
CA ARG A 164 -24.95 -8.30 6.31
C ARG A 164 -24.78 -8.11 7.82
N LEU A 165 -23.60 -7.70 8.29
CA LEU A 165 -23.31 -7.65 9.72
C LEU A 165 -24.25 -6.68 10.46
N GLN A 166 -24.64 -5.59 9.81
CA GLN A 166 -25.63 -4.63 10.31
C GLN A 166 -27.00 -5.31 10.56
N GLU A 167 -27.45 -6.15 9.63
CA GLU A 167 -28.73 -6.87 9.73
C GLU A 167 -28.68 -7.99 10.77
N LEU A 168 -27.57 -8.73 10.81
CA LEU A 168 -27.40 -9.87 11.73
C LEU A 168 -27.25 -9.43 13.19
N SER A 169 -26.61 -8.30 13.44
CA SER A 169 -26.41 -7.76 14.79
C SER A 169 -27.53 -6.82 15.25
N GLY A 170 -28.30 -6.24 14.32
CA GLY A 170 -29.30 -5.21 14.64
C GLY A 170 -28.69 -3.89 15.13
N LEU A 171 -27.38 -3.71 14.95
CA LEU A 171 -26.62 -2.53 15.36
C LEU A 171 -26.32 -1.61 14.18
N ASN A 172 -26.00 -0.36 14.45
CA ASN A 172 -25.59 0.60 13.43
C ASN A 172 -24.10 0.44 13.07
N ILE A 173 -23.79 -0.59 12.29
CA ILE A 173 -22.42 -0.92 11.86
C ILE A 173 -22.30 -0.70 10.35
N CYS A 174 -21.22 -0.05 9.94
CA CYS A 174 -20.83 0.11 8.54
C CYS A 174 -19.53 -0.65 8.28
N THR A 175 -19.58 -1.68 7.42
CA THR A 175 -18.39 -2.42 7.02
C THR A 175 -17.81 -1.83 5.73
N ILE A 176 -16.55 -1.40 5.76
CA ILE A 176 -15.86 -0.79 4.62
C ILE A 176 -14.80 -1.77 4.12
N LEU A 177 -15.03 -2.34 2.94
CA LEU A 177 -14.11 -3.25 2.27
C LEU A 177 -13.23 -2.44 1.31
N VAL A 178 -11.91 -2.45 1.49
CA VAL A 178 -10.96 -1.80 0.59
C VAL A 178 -10.24 -2.87 -0.22
N SER A 179 -10.27 -2.76 -1.55
CA SER A 179 -9.57 -3.70 -2.43
C SER A 179 -8.99 -3.02 -3.67
N GLU A 180 -8.09 -3.71 -4.35
CA GLU A 180 -7.64 -3.34 -5.70
C GLU A 180 -8.50 -3.95 -6.81
N ILE A 181 -9.22 -5.01 -6.47
CA ILE A 181 -9.99 -5.80 -7.42
C ILE A 181 -11.41 -5.23 -7.52
N VAL A 182 -11.98 -5.21 -8.72
CA VAL A 182 -13.40 -4.84 -8.93
C VAL A 182 -14.38 -5.80 -8.23
N TRP A 183 -15.56 -5.29 -7.87
CA TRP A 183 -16.56 -5.99 -7.06
C TRP A 183 -17.04 -7.29 -7.71
N GLU A 184 -17.15 -7.32 -9.03
CA GLU A 184 -17.68 -8.46 -9.80
C GLU A 184 -16.87 -9.72 -9.56
N LYS A 185 -15.57 -9.61 -9.27
CA LYS A 185 -14.71 -10.75 -8.98
C LYS A 185 -14.89 -11.28 -7.55
N PHE A 186 -15.56 -10.55 -6.66
CA PHE A 186 -15.95 -11.06 -5.34
C PHE A 186 -17.13 -12.01 -5.45
N ARG A 187 -17.98 -11.87 -6.49
CA ARG A 187 -19.19 -12.70 -6.68
C ARG A 187 -18.83 -14.17 -6.80
N TYR A 188 -19.23 -14.96 -5.79
CA TYR A 188 -19.04 -16.40 -5.74
C TYR A 188 -20.32 -17.06 -5.22
N GLY A 189 -20.67 -18.22 -5.79
CA GLY A 189 -21.75 -19.07 -5.29
C GLY A 189 -23.15 -18.44 -5.36
N THR A 190 -23.91 -18.56 -4.27
CA THR A 190 -25.35 -18.28 -4.15
C THR A 190 -25.70 -16.80 -3.95
N GLY A 191 -24.94 -15.87 -4.55
CA GLY A 191 -25.17 -14.44 -4.41
C GLY A 191 -25.05 -13.92 -2.96
N PHE A 192 -24.87 -12.62 -2.82
CA PHE A 192 -24.83 -11.95 -1.52
C PHE A 192 -25.33 -10.52 -1.67
N TYR A 193 -25.55 -9.84 -0.55
CA TYR A 193 -25.97 -8.45 -0.51
C TYR A 193 -24.97 -7.55 -1.27
N GLU A 194 -25.45 -6.67 -2.12
CA GLU A 194 -24.57 -5.80 -2.90
C GLU A 194 -24.22 -4.54 -2.11
N PRO A 195 -22.93 -4.32 -1.77
CA PRO A 195 -22.49 -3.10 -1.11
C PRO A 195 -22.54 -1.92 -2.07
N TYR A 196 -22.59 -0.72 -1.51
CA TYR A 196 -22.38 0.48 -2.30
C TYR A 196 -20.94 0.52 -2.81
N CYS A 197 -20.74 0.53 -4.12
CA CYS A 197 -19.41 0.49 -4.73
C CYS A 197 -18.91 1.92 -5.00
N LEU A 198 -17.81 2.32 -4.35
CA LEU A 198 -17.15 3.60 -4.56
C LEU A 198 -15.81 3.41 -5.27
N HIS A 199 -15.69 4.00 -6.46
CA HIS A 199 -14.48 3.93 -7.26
C HIS A 199 -13.49 5.06 -6.91
N PHE A 200 -12.23 4.69 -6.67
CA PHE A 200 -11.10 5.59 -6.60
C PHE A 200 -10.33 5.51 -7.92
N PRO A 201 -10.44 6.53 -8.80
CA PRO A 201 -9.74 6.54 -10.07
C PRO A 201 -8.23 6.71 -9.86
N ASP A 202 -7.46 6.43 -10.91
CA ASP A 202 -6.04 6.75 -10.95
C ASP A 202 -5.83 8.27 -10.98
N TYR A 203 -4.71 8.74 -10.45
CA TYR A 203 -4.37 10.16 -10.53
C TYR A 203 -4.02 10.56 -11.97
N SER A 204 -4.53 11.70 -12.41
CA SER A 204 -4.11 12.28 -13.69
C SER A 204 -2.67 12.82 -13.60
N ARG A 205 -2.02 13.05 -14.74
CA ARG A 205 -0.67 13.66 -14.76
C ARG A 205 -0.62 15.01 -14.03
N GLN A 206 -1.68 15.82 -14.16
CA GLN A 206 -1.78 17.12 -13.50
C GLN A 206 -1.91 16.94 -11.98
N GLU A 207 -2.78 16.03 -11.54
CA GLU A 207 -2.95 15.72 -10.12
C GLU A 207 -1.67 15.17 -9.48
N LEU A 208 -0.95 14.28 -10.19
CA LEU A 208 0.34 13.76 -9.74
C LEU A 208 1.38 14.89 -9.58
N MET A 209 1.39 15.84 -10.51
CA MET A 209 2.29 16.99 -10.45
C MET A 209 1.99 17.85 -9.24
N GLU A 210 0.72 18.18 -8.98
CA GLU A 210 0.30 18.94 -7.80
C GLU A 210 0.69 18.25 -6.50
N ILE A 211 0.42 16.95 -6.39
CA ILE A 211 0.72 16.16 -5.18
C ILE A 211 2.23 16.09 -4.93
N MET A 212 3.03 15.81 -5.97
CA MET A 212 4.48 15.70 -5.81
C MET A 212 5.14 17.05 -5.49
N CYS A 213 4.62 18.16 -6.03
CA CYS A 213 5.12 19.50 -5.74
C CYS A 213 4.99 19.90 -4.26
N LEU A 214 4.12 19.27 -3.48
CA LEU A 214 4.03 19.48 -2.03
C LEU A 214 5.25 18.93 -1.29
N ASP A 215 5.86 17.86 -1.81
CA ASP A 215 7.03 17.21 -1.20
C ASP A 215 8.34 17.98 -1.45
N ALA A 216 8.24 19.22 -1.96
CA ALA A 216 9.38 20.07 -2.26
C ALA A 216 10.19 20.39 -0.98
N PRO A 217 11.52 20.23 -1.00
CA PRO A 217 12.36 20.61 0.12
C PRO A 217 12.35 22.14 0.31
N ALA A 218 12.36 22.59 1.57
CA ALA A 218 12.27 24.01 1.94
C ALA A 218 13.40 24.89 1.37
N THR A 219 14.49 24.28 0.94
CA THR A 219 15.67 24.94 0.34
C THR A 219 15.48 25.34 -1.12
N CYS A 220 14.42 24.90 -1.80
CA CYS A 220 14.26 25.05 -3.25
C CYS A 220 13.13 26.02 -3.63
N GLU A 221 13.32 26.72 -4.75
CA GLU A 221 12.25 27.45 -5.42
C GLU A 221 11.19 26.46 -5.94
N LYS A 222 9.92 26.72 -5.61
CA LYS A 222 8.79 25.85 -6.02
C LYS A 222 8.70 25.70 -7.55
N ASP A 223 9.06 26.74 -8.29
CA ASP A 223 9.04 26.72 -9.75
C ASP A 223 10.09 25.75 -10.33
N LEU A 224 11.29 25.73 -9.76
CA LEU A 224 12.36 24.82 -10.17
C LEU A 224 11.99 23.36 -9.88
N TYR A 225 11.39 23.11 -8.72
CA TYR A 225 10.93 21.78 -8.34
C TYR A 225 9.76 21.31 -9.23
N SER A 226 8.83 22.20 -9.59
CA SER A 226 7.74 21.88 -10.52
C SER A 226 8.25 21.44 -11.89
N LEU A 227 9.32 22.09 -12.38
CA LEU A 227 9.98 21.72 -13.62
C LEU A 227 10.63 20.34 -13.52
N TYR A 228 11.32 20.06 -12.41
CA TYR A 228 11.91 18.75 -12.13
C TYR A 228 10.85 17.64 -12.09
N VAL A 229 9.74 17.85 -11.37
CA VAL A 229 8.65 16.87 -11.31
C VAL A 229 8.07 16.64 -12.70
N ASN A 230 7.90 17.68 -13.52
CA ASN A 230 7.41 17.53 -14.89
C ASN A 230 8.36 16.70 -15.76
N ILE A 231 9.68 16.85 -15.56
CA ILE A 231 10.72 16.05 -16.20
C ILE A 231 10.59 14.57 -15.80
N VAL A 232 10.51 14.29 -14.50
CA VAL A 232 10.34 12.93 -13.96
C VAL A 232 9.05 12.30 -14.49
N LEU A 233 7.91 13.00 -14.40
CA LEU A 233 6.64 12.50 -14.90
C LEU A 233 6.66 12.28 -16.42
N SER A 234 7.40 13.07 -17.20
CA SER A 234 7.52 12.85 -18.64
C SER A 234 8.17 11.51 -19.00
N VAL A 235 9.14 11.06 -18.21
CA VAL A 235 9.84 9.78 -18.43
C VAL A 235 9.05 8.62 -17.82
N PHE A 236 8.59 8.77 -16.58
CA PHE A 236 8.08 7.64 -15.80
C PHE A 236 6.58 7.39 -15.96
N HIS A 237 5.76 8.39 -16.32
CA HIS A 237 4.30 8.23 -16.37
C HIS A 237 3.82 7.16 -17.37
N MET A 238 4.60 6.87 -18.41
CA MET A 238 4.28 5.79 -19.35
C MET A 238 4.44 4.40 -18.73
N VAL A 239 5.35 4.26 -17.76
CA VAL A 239 5.73 2.96 -17.20
C VAL A 239 5.13 2.76 -15.81
N CYS A 240 5.28 3.73 -14.90
CA CYS A 240 4.81 3.68 -13.53
C CYS A 240 3.78 4.77 -13.24
N ARG A 241 2.65 4.37 -12.64
CA ARG A 241 1.58 5.27 -12.18
C ARG A 241 1.37 5.24 -10.66
N ASP A 242 2.13 4.44 -9.91
CA ASP A 242 2.03 4.41 -8.44
C ASP A 242 2.73 5.66 -7.87
N LEU A 243 1.96 6.49 -7.17
CA LEU A 243 2.43 7.71 -6.54
C LEU A 243 3.62 7.45 -5.58
N ARG A 244 3.61 6.33 -4.85
CA ARG A 244 4.64 6.03 -3.84
C ARG A 244 5.99 5.78 -4.50
N GLU A 245 5.99 4.99 -5.57
CA GLU A 245 7.21 4.67 -6.32
C GLU A 245 7.71 5.92 -7.04
N LEU A 246 6.83 6.71 -7.66
CA LEU A 246 7.21 7.97 -8.30
C LEU A 246 7.82 8.97 -7.30
N ARG A 247 7.25 9.10 -6.09
CA ARG A 247 7.81 9.94 -5.01
C ARG A 247 9.19 9.45 -4.57
N HIS A 248 9.37 8.14 -4.46
CA HIS A 248 10.65 7.56 -4.08
C HIS A 248 11.73 7.84 -5.14
N ILE A 249 11.42 7.63 -6.42
CA ILE A 249 12.30 7.91 -7.56
C ILE A 249 12.63 9.40 -7.64
N ALA A 250 11.62 10.27 -7.44
CA ALA A 250 11.81 11.71 -7.45
C ALA A 250 12.78 12.15 -6.34
N ARG A 251 12.63 11.61 -5.12
CA ARG A 251 13.52 11.94 -3.99
C ARG A 251 14.97 11.48 -4.23
N LEU A 252 15.14 10.28 -4.80
CA LEU A 252 16.44 9.67 -5.01
C LEU A 252 17.24 10.34 -6.15
N ASN A 253 16.57 10.85 -7.19
CA ASN A 253 17.23 11.53 -8.30
C ASN A 253 17.35 13.06 -8.13
N TYR A 254 16.71 13.63 -7.10
CA TYR A 254 16.71 15.08 -6.88
C TYR A 254 18.12 15.70 -6.64
N PRO A 255 19.04 15.07 -5.88
CA PRO A 255 20.39 15.60 -5.70
C PRO A 255 21.16 15.80 -7.02
N TYR A 256 21.01 14.88 -7.98
CA TYR A 256 21.65 14.99 -9.30
C TYR A 256 21.07 16.10 -10.17
N TYR A 257 19.82 16.47 -9.90
CA TYR A 257 19.19 17.59 -10.58
C TYR A 257 19.76 18.93 -10.10
N ILE A 258 20.04 19.04 -8.81
CA ILE A 258 20.48 20.30 -8.19
C ILE A 258 22.01 20.50 -8.24
N GLU A 259 22.80 19.43 -8.30
CA GLU A 259 24.27 19.48 -8.41
C GLU A 259 24.81 20.50 -9.44
N PRO A 260 24.34 20.57 -10.71
CA PRO A 260 24.81 21.56 -11.67
C PRO A 260 24.39 23.01 -11.34
N VAL A 261 23.33 23.19 -10.54
CA VAL A 261 22.85 24.49 -10.07
C VAL A 261 23.69 24.96 -8.88
N GLU A 262 23.97 24.08 -7.92
CA GLU A 262 24.85 24.37 -6.77
C GLU A 262 26.29 24.67 -7.21
N ASN A 263 26.78 23.96 -8.23
CA ASN A 263 28.10 24.19 -8.81
C ASN A 263 28.17 25.45 -9.70
N ASN A 264 27.10 26.27 -9.77
CA ASN A 264 26.98 27.48 -10.60
C ASN A 264 27.26 27.28 -12.11
N GLN A 265 27.19 26.05 -12.61
CA GLN A 265 27.45 25.75 -14.02
C GLN A 265 26.24 26.09 -14.91
N VAL A 266 25.03 26.08 -14.34
CA VAL A 266 23.77 26.26 -15.05
C VAL A 266 22.85 27.19 -14.25
N LYS A 267 22.25 28.18 -14.93
CA LYS A 267 21.20 29.02 -14.32
C LYS A 267 19.94 28.19 -14.07
N PRO A 268 19.14 28.47 -13.02
CA PRO A 268 17.91 27.72 -12.71
C PRO A 268 16.87 27.76 -13.85
N SER A 269 17.01 28.69 -14.81
CA SER A 269 16.13 28.83 -15.97
C SER A 269 16.51 27.92 -17.18
N ASP A 270 17.72 27.35 -17.22
CA ASP A 270 18.24 26.58 -18.36
C ASP A 270 17.74 25.11 -18.34
N THR A 271 16.43 24.92 -18.56
CA THR A 271 15.73 23.63 -18.47
C THR A 271 16.34 22.52 -19.34
N LYS A 272 16.83 22.86 -20.53
CA LYS A 272 17.41 21.91 -21.49
C LYS A 272 18.76 21.34 -21.05
N LYS A 273 19.58 22.11 -20.34
CA LYS A 273 20.88 21.64 -19.85
C LYS A 273 20.69 20.72 -18.64
N LEU A 274 19.78 21.08 -17.75
CA LEU A 274 19.39 20.25 -16.61
C LEU A 274 18.78 18.92 -17.05
N TRP A 275 17.90 18.94 -18.07
CA TRP A 275 17.38 17.71 -18.68
C TRP A 275 18.49 16.80 -19.20
N ARG A 276 19.44 17.34 -19.98
CA ARG A 276 20.54 16.54 -20.54
C ARG A 276 21.42 15.91 -19.46
N ASN A 277 21.59 16.57 -18.32
CA ASN A 277 22.33 16.03 -17.19
C ASN A 277 21.60 14.85 -16.55
N ILE A 278 20.30 14.99 -16.30
CA ILE A 278 19.53 14.01 -15.53
C ILE A 278 18.98 12.85 -16.37
N GLU A 279 18.76 13.06 -17.67
CA GLU A 279 18.23 12.05 -18.59
C GLU A 279 18.92 10.67 -18.49
N PRO A 280 20.27 10.55 -18.52
CA PRO A 280 20.93 9.25 -18.37
C PRO A 280 20.67 8.60 -17.01
N HIS A 281 20.64 9.38 -15.92
CA HIS A 281 20.35 8.87 -14.57
C HIS A 281 18.91 8.37 -14.46
N LEU A 282 17.93 9.08 -15.05
CA LEU A 282 16.53 8.63 -15.06
C LEU A 282 16.36 7.35 -15.90
N LYS A 283 17.06 7.21 -17.03
CA LYS A 283 17.03 5.98 -17.83
C LYS A 283 17.63 4.79 -17.07
N LYS A 284 18.76 4.98 -16.36
CA LYS A 284 19.37 3.96 -15.48
C LYS A 284 18.41 3.58 -14.34
N ALA A 285 17.77 4.58 -13.73
CA ALA A 285 16.77 4.35 -12.70
C ALA A 285 15.56 3.56 -13.25
N LEU A 286 15.06 3.88 -14.44
CA LEU A 286 13.93 3.21 -15.10
C LEU A 286 14.13 1.69 -15.26
N THR A 287 15.34 1.27 -15.63
CA THR A 287 15.68 -0.16 -15.67
C THR A 287 15.69 -0.83 -14.29
N SER A 288 16.03 -0.12 -13.23
CA SER A 288 16.08 -0.66 -11.85
C SER A 288 14.78 -0.57 -11.06
N VAL A 289 13.82 0.27 -11.48
CA VAL A 289 12.61 0.62 -10.71
C VAL A 289 11.72 -0.57 -10.35
N TYR A 290 11.55 -1.55 -11.25
CA TYR A 290 10.70 -2.72 -10.97
C TYR A 290 11.42 -3.86 -10.29
N LEU A 291 12.73 -3.94 -10.46
CA LEU A 291 13.50 -5.06 -9.93
C LEU A 291 13.72 -4.92 -8.43
N ARG A 292 13.51 -3.71 -7.85
CA ARG A 292 13.83 -3.36 -6.45
C ARG A 292 15.20 -3.94 -6.06
N GLU A 293 16.09 -4.01 -7.05
CA GLU A 293 17.26 -4.90 -7.03
C GLU A 293 18.29 -4.39 -6.04
N VAL A 294 18.16 -3.13 -5.68
CA VAL A 294 19.06 -2.38 -4.84
C VAL A 294 18.20 -1.73 -3.75
N SER A 295 18.48 -2.06 -2.50
CA SER A 295 17.92 -1.32 -1.37
C SER A 295 18.23 0.17 -1.54
N SER A 296 17.34 1.09 -1.14
CA SER A 296 17.59 2.54 -1.20
C SER A 296 18.97 2.93 -0.65
N ARG A 297 19.39 2.25 0.42
CA ARG A 297 20.71 2.39 1.05
C ARG A 297 21.87 1.89 0.18
N GLN A 298 21.67 0.82 -0.59
CA GLN A 298 22.68 0.31 -1.52
C GLN A 298 22.84 1.23 -2.74
N TRP A 299 21.75 1.88 -3.19
CA TRP A 299 21.81 2.86 -4.28
C TRP A 299 22.54 4.12 -3.83
N GLU A 300 22.24 4.63 -2.62
CA GLU A 300 22.98 5.73 -1.99
C GLU A 300 24.48 5.42 -1.83
N LEU A 301 24.84 4.17 -1.49
CA LEU A 301 26.24 3.73 -1.38
C LEU A 301 26.95 3.58 -2.73
N LEU A 302 26.26 3.03 -3.75
CA LEU A 302 26.76 2.99 -5.13
C LEU A 302 27.06 4.39 -5.66
N GLN A 303 26.22 5.34 -5.29
CA GLN A 303 26.32 6.74 -5.68
C GLN A 303 27.44 7.48 -4.98
N GLN A 304 27.65 7.23 -3.68
CA GLN A 304 28.80 7.77 -2.95
C GLN A 304 30.12 7.24 -3.54
N ALA A 305 30.14 5.99 -4.01
CA ALA A 305 31.31 5.42 -4.67
C ALA A 305 31.57 5.98 -6.08
N GLU A 306 30.53 6.34 -6.84
CA GLU A 306 30.67 7.00 -8.15
C GLU A 306 31.22 8.44 -8.03
N LEU A 307 30.99 9.14 -6.90
CA LEU A 307 31.48 10.51 -6.65
C LEU A 307 32.94 10.57 -6.14
N THR A 308 33.48 9.47 -5.59
CA THR A 308 34.80 9.46 -4.95
C THR A 308 35.96 9.00 -5.84
N ASP A 309 35.76 8.77 -7.14
CA ASP A 309 36.79 8.25 -8.08
C ASP A 309 37.59 7.06 -7.49
N THR A 310 36.93 6.28 -6.63
CA THR A 310 37.42 5.00 -6.14
C THR A 310 36.64 3.94 -6.88
N ASP A 311 37.31 3.30 -7.84
CA ASP A 311 36.84 2.16 -8.64
C ASP A 311 36.61 0.90 -7.75
N SER A 312 35.82 1.02 -6.69
CA SER A 312 35.66 0.03 -5.63
C SER A 312 34.32 -0.69 -5.73
N ASP A 313 34.38 -1.93 -6.21
CA ASP A 313 33.60 -3.14 -5.87
C ASP A 313 32.05 -3.15 -5.79
N ILE A 314 31.34 -2.03 -5.81
CA ILE A 314 29.88 -2.01 -5.61
C ILE A 314 29.13 -2.13 -6.94
N SER A 315 29.66 -1.61 -8.05
CA SER A 315 29.17 -1.89 -9.41
C SER A 315 29.27 -3.40 -9.74
N LYS A 316 30.29 -4.08 -9.19
CA LYS A 316 30.35 -5.55 -9.18
C LYS A 316 29.27 -6.17 -8.29
N ALA A 317 28.81 -5.55 -7.21
CA ALA A 317 27.80 -6.16 -6.32
C ALA A 317 26.44 -6.38 -7.02
N ILE A 318 26.00 -5.50 -7.91
CA ILE A 318 24.77 -5.71 -8.70
C ILE A 318 24.99 -6.77 -9.80
N LEU A 319 26.12 -6.69 -10.52
CA LEU A 319 26.49 -7.69 -11.54
C LEU A 319 26.82 -9.07 -10.92
N SER A 320 27.25 -9.11 -9.66
CA SER A 320 27.67 -10.32 -8.93
C SER A 320 26.51 -11.23 -8.57
N ARG A 321 25.25 -10.78 -8.68
CA ARG A 321 24.10 -11.69 -8.57
C ARG A 321 24.02 -12.70 -9.71
N SER A 322 24.71 -12.45 -10.83
CA SER A 322 24.89 -13.44 -11.89
C SER A 322 26.04 -14.42 -11.63
N HIS A 323 26.90 -14.13 -10.65
CA HIS A 323 28.05 -14.95 -10.31
C HIS A 323 27.79 -15.74 -9.02
N VAL A 324 27.00 -16.81 -9.14
CA VAL A 324 26.82 -17.78 -8.05
C VAL A 324 28.01 -18.74 -8.02
N GLU A 325 28.80 -18.70 -6.96
CA GLU A 325 29.86 -19.68 -6.76
C GLU A 325 29.26 -21.05 -6.40
N LEU A 326 29.35 -21.98 -7.35
CA LEU A 326 28.90 -23.35 -7.20
C LEU A 326 30.11 -24.31 -7.15
N PRO A 327 30.05 -25.41 -6.41
CA PRO A 327 31.05 -26.48 -6.49
C PRO A 327 31.23 -26.99 -7.92
N TYR A 328 32.42 -27.50 -8.26
CA TYR A 328 32.77 -27.92 -9.63
C TYR A 328 31.73 -28.87 -10.25
N TYR A 329 31.39 -29.97 -9.57
CA TYR A 329 30.39 -30.92 -10.08
C TYR A 329 28.97 -30.33 -10.14
N SER A 330 28.61 -29.43 -9.22
CA SER A 330 27.32 -28.74 -9.26
C SER A 330 27.20 -27.81 -10.47
N LYS A 331 28.29 -27.17 -10.91
CA LYS A 331 28.32 -26.40 -12.17
C LYS A 331 28.02 -27.31 -13.37
N PHE A 332 28.68 -28.47 -13.46
CA PHE A 332 28.43 -29.43 -14.54
C PHE A 332 27.02 -29.99 -14.52
N LEU A 333 26.48 -30.32 -13.34
CA LEU A 333 25.09 -30.79 -13.20
C LEU A 333 24.08 -29.72 -13.62
N LEU A 334 24.29 -28.46 -13.22
CA LEU A 334 23.41 -27.35 -13.60
C LEU A 334 23.43 -27.11 -15.12
N ILE A 335 24.63 -27.09 -15.72
CA ILE A 335 24.79 -26.94 -17.18
C ILE A 335 24.18 -28.15 -17.91
N ALA A 336 24.40 -29.37 -17.43
CA ALA A 336 23.80 -30.57 -18.02
C ALA A 336 22.27 -30.56 -17.94
N ALA A 337 21.70 -30.17 -16.80
CA ALA A 337 20.25 -30.03 -16.63
C ALA A 337 19.67 -28.95 -17.56
N TYR A 338 20.37 -27.82 -17.73
CA TYR A 338 19.98 -26.78 -18.68
C TYR A 338 20.01 -27.31 -20.12
N LEU A 339 21.08 -28.01 -20.52
CA LEU A 339 21.20 -28.61 -21.85
C LEU A 339 20.13 -29.68 -22.10
N ALA A 340 19.79 -30.49 -21.10
CA ALA A 340 18.74 -31.50 -21.20
C ALA A 340 17.32 -30.88 -21.26
N SER A 341 17.09 -29.75 -20.59
CA SER A 341 15.82 -29.04 -20.62
C SER A 341 15.60 -28.28 -21.94
N TYR A 342 16.66 -27.63 -22.44
CA TYR A 342 16.56 -26.79 -23.63
C TYR A 342 16.58 -27.59 -24.94
N ASN A 343 17.31 -28.71 -24.97
CA ASN A 343 17.43 -29.53 -26.17
C ASN A 343 16.39 -30.65 -26.19
N PRO A 344 15.76 -30.91 -27.35
CA PRO A 344 14.87 -32.06 -27.49
C PRO A 344 15.68 -33.37 -27.47
N MET A 345 15.11 -34.40 -26.86
CA MET A 345 15.72 -35.74 -26.64
C MET A 345 16.39 -36.35 -27.88
N LYS A 346 15.87 -36.05 -29.08
CA LYS A 346 16.39 -36.59 -30.36
C LYS A 346 17.79 -36.08 -30.68
N CYS A 347 18.17 -34.91 -30.17
CA CYS A 347 19.47 -34.29 -30.42
C CYS A 347 20.57 -34.81 -29.51
N ASP A 348 20.24 -35.51 -28.41
CA ASP A 348 21.22 -36.01 -27.44
C ASP A 348 22.25 -36.94 -28.09
N ARG A 349 21.78 -37.84 -28.96
CA ARG A 349 22.66 -38.73 -29.73
C ARG A 349 23.61 -37.97 -30.66
N ARG A 350 23.22 -36.80 -31.15
CA ARG A 350 24.08 -36.00 -32.03
C ARG A 350 25.09 -35.16 -31.23
N PHE A 351 24.70 -34.65 -30.06
CA PHE A 351 25.53 -33.77 -29.26
C PHE A 351 26.49 -34.50 -28.31
N PHE A 352 26.06 -35.63 -27.73
CA PHE A 352 26.81 -36.31 -26.68
C PHE A 352 27.31 -37.70 -27.04
N ALA A 353 26.81 -38.32 -28.12
CA ALA A 353 27.42 -39.56 -28.58
C ALA A 353 28.79 -39.24 -29.20
N LYS A 354 29.85 -39.81 -28.62
CA LYS A 354 31.16 -39.81 -29.25
C LYS A 354 31.08 -40.63 -30.51
N ILE A 355 31.19 -39.99 -31.68
CA ILE A 355 31.49 -40.70 -32.91
C ILE A 355 32.91 -41.23 -32.73
N PRO A 356 33.16 -42.55 -32.74
CA PRO A 356 34.53 -43.04 -32.77
C PRO A 356 35.19 -42.50 -34.03
N HIS A 357 36.29 -41.75 -33.89
CA HIS A 357 37.16 -41.39 -35.01
C HIS A 357 37.59 -42.69 -35.71
N GLY A 358 36.91 -43.04 -36.80
CA GLY A 358 37.14 -44.32 -37.48
C GLY A 358 36.14 -44.66 -38.58
N LEU A 359 34.94 -44.07 -38.61
CA LEU A 359 33.99 -44.31 -39.71
C LEU A 359 33.31 -43.00 -40.12
N LEU A 360 34.04 -42.19 -40.88
CA LEU A 360 33.45 -41.34 -41.91
C LEU A 360 33.42 -42.17 -43.20
N PRO A 361 32.29 -42.25 -43.94
CA PRO A 361 32.34 -42.64 -45.35
C PRO A 361 33.05 -41.59 -46.21
#